data_AF-Q11ZF9-F1
#
_entry.id   AF-Q11ZF9-F1
#
_cell.length_a   1.000
_cell.length_b   1.000
_cell.length_c   1.000
_cell.angle_alpha   90.00
_cell.angle_beta   90.00
_cell.angle_gamma   90.00
#
_symmetry.space_group_name_H-M   'P 1'
#
loop_
_entity.id
_entity.type
_entity.pdbx_description
1 polymer ?
#
loop_
_entity_poly.entity_id
_entity_poly.type
_entity_poly.pdbx_seq_one_letter_code
_entity_poly.pdbx_strand_id
1 'polypeptide(L)' 'MTEDLSFRCPHCQHPYQDELELLNADEAHVFRCENCSKTFSVVIKECSACAADTPIVQMELSPAVPFAQSHCSGCGEAFS' A
#
# COMPACT_ATOMS: atom_id res chain seq x y z
N MET A 1 -4.31 11.55 15.12
CA MET A 1 -3.24 12.06 14.25
C MET A 1 -3.50 11.36 12.94
N THR A 2 -3.84 12.07 11.87
CA THR A 2 -4.03 11.45 10.56
C THR A 2 -2.64 11.13 10.02
N GLU A 3 -2.32 9.84 9.95
CA GLU A 3 -1.06 9.36 9.40
C GLU A 3 -1.08 9.62 7.89
N ASP A 4 -0.12 10.41 7.40
CA ASP A 4 0.08 10.73 5.98
C ASP A 4 0.52 9.45 5.23
N LEU A 5 -0.48 8.66 4.87
CA LEU A 5 -0.30 7.42 4.13
C LEU A 5 0.07 7.77 2.69
N SER A 6 1.30 7.43 2.32
CA SER A 6 1.84 7.72 1.00
C SER A 6 2.51 6.50 0.37
N PHE A 7 2.49 6.43 -0.96
CA PHE A 7 3.14 5.36 -1.71
C PHE A 7 3.64 5.89 -3.06
N ARG A 8 4.36 5.05 -3.81
CA ARG A 8 4.85 5.39 -5.15
C ARG A 8 4.34 4.39 -6.17
N CYS A 9 3.99 4.88 -7.36
CA CYS A 9 3.69 4.00 -8.49
C CYS A 9 4.87 3.04 -8.72
N PRO A 10 4.65 1.73 -8.74
CA PRO A 10 5.76 0.78 -8.83
C PRO A 10 6.40 0.81 -10.23
N HIS A 11 5.72 1.36 -11.23
CA HIS A 11 6.19 1.43 -12.61
C HIS A 11 7.00 2.68 -12.95
N CYS A 12 6.67 3.83 -12.36
CA CYS A 12 7.29 5.12 -12.72
C CYS A 12 7.73 5.96 -11.51
N GLN A 13 7.56 5.45 -10.29
CA GLN A 13 7.96 6.10 -9.03
C GLN A 13 7.24 7.44 -8.73
N HIS A 14 6.18 7.75 -9.48
CA HIS A 14 5.30 8.89 -9.21
C HIS A 14 4.71 8.76 -7.79
N PRO A 15 4.83 9.79 -6.94
CA PRO A 15 4.35 9.76 -5.57
C PRO A 15 2.83 9.97 -5.49
N TYR A 16 2.22 9.28 -4.53
CA TYR A 16 0.82 9.39 -4.14
C TYR A 16 0.80 9.75 -2.66
N GLN A 17 0.19 10.88 -2.31
CA GLN A 17 -0.02 11.36 -0.93
C GLN A 17 -1.51 11.63 -0.74
N ASP A 18 -2.04 11.42 0.46
CA ASP A 18 -3.46 11.63 0.84
C ASP A 18 -4.53 10.77 0.11
N GLU A 19 -4.20 10.03 -0.96
CA GLU A 19 -5.19 9.22 -1.69
C GLU A 19 -5.60 7.91 -0.98
N LEU A 20 -5.13 7.70 0.25
CA LEU A 20 -5.26 6.43 0.97
C LEU A 20 -6.26 6.47 2.14
N GLU A 21 -6.68 7.63 2.62
CA GLU A 21 -7.59 7.75 3.78
C GLU A 21 -8.98 7.12 3.55
N LEU A 22 -9.35 6.90 2.28
CA LEU A 22 -10.63 6.30 1.89
C LEU A 22 -10.54 4.80 1.57
N LEU A 23 -9.35 4.20 1.61
CA LEU A 23 -9.20 2.79 1.30
C LEU A 23 -9.51 1.94 2.52
N ASN A 24 -10.32 0.90 2.33
CA ASN A 24 -10.49 -0.12 3.36
C ASN A 24 -9.16 -0.85 3.57
N ALA A 25 -8.76 -1.00 4.84
CA ALA A 25 -7.69 -1.89 5.23
C ALA A 25 -7.99 -3.34 4.80
N ASP A 26 -6.94 -4.10 4.54
CA ASP A 26 -6.99 -5.51 4.13
C ASP A 26 -7.68 -5.80 2.78
N GLU A 27 -8.12 -4.77 2.07
CA GLU A 27 -8.73 -4.86 0.75
C GLU A 27 -7.76 -4.40 -0.35
N ALA A 28 -7.79 -5.10 -1.49
CA ALA A 28 -6.99 -4.74 -2.65
C ALA A 28 -7.71 -3.71 -3.52
N HIS A 29 -7.10 -2.55 -3.67
CA HIS A 29 -7.60 -1.45 -4.48
C HIS A 29 -6.79 -1.32 -5.75
N VAL A 30 -7.46 -1.22 -6.89
CA VAL A 30 -6.81 -1.08 -8.19
C VAL A 30 -6.65 0.39 -8.52
N PHE A 31 -5.39 0.82 -8.66
CA PHE A 31 -5.05 2.16 -9.08
C PHE A 31 -4.57 2.17 -10.53
N ARG A 32 -4.91 3.23 -11.25
CA ARG A 32 -4.32 3.54 -12.55
C ARG A 32 -3.44 4.78 -12.39
N CYS A 33 -2.15 4.63 -12.65
CA CYS A 33 -1.22 5.75 -12.49
C CYS A 33 -1.55 6.88 -13.47
N GLU A 34 -1.68 8.12 -12.98
CA GLU A 34 -1.91 9.29 -13.84
C GLU A 34 -0.71 9.62 -14.73
N ASN A 35 0.51 9.37 -14.24
CA ASN A 35 1.74 9.73 -14.93
C ASN A 35 2.15 8.73 -16.02
N CYS A 36 2.00 7.42 -15.78
CA CYS A 36 2.39 6.37 -16.74
C CYS A 36 1.25 5.53 -17.30
N SER A 37 0.00 5.81 -16.89
CA SER A 37 -1.21 5.07 -17.29
C SER A 37 -1.26 3.58 -16.97
N LYS A 38 -0.21 3.01 -16.36
CA LYS A 38 -0.20 1.60 -15.94
C LYS A 38 -1.04 1.39 -14.68
N THR A 39 -1.67 0.22 -14.62
CA THR A 39 -2.42 -0.23 -13.45
C THR A 39 -1.53 -0.99 -12.47
N PHE A 40 -1.90 -0.92 -11.20
CA PHE A 40 -1.24 -1.60 -10.09
C PHE A 40 -2.23 -1.74 -8.92
N SER A 41 -1.94 -2.62 -7.98
CA SER A 41 -2.77 -2.81 -6.77
C SER A 41 -2.12 -2.19 -5.55
N VAL A 42 -2.94 -1.67 -4.64
CA VAL A 42 -2.52 -1.19 -3.32
C VAL A 42 -3.41 -1.85 -2.26
N VAL A 43 -2.79 -2.33 -1.19
CA VAL A 43 -3.48 -2.81 0.02
C VAL A 43 -2.97 -2.01 1.21
N ILE A 44 -3.87 -1.55 2.08
CA ILE A 44 -3.47 -0.99 3.36
C ILE A 44 -3.44 -2.12 4.39
N LYS A 45 -2.34 -2.23 5.14
CA LYS A 45 -2.18 -3.20 6.23
C LYS A 45 -1.86 -2.49 7.53
N GLU A 46 -2.71 -2.70 8.52
CA GLU A 46 -2.44 -2.31 9.89
C GLU A 46 -1.41 -3.28 10.50
N CYS A 47 -0.39 -2.73 11.15
CA CYS A 47 0.59 -3.52 11.86
C CYS A 47 0.08 -3.93 13.24
N SER A 48 -0.08 -5.23 13.48
CA SER A 48 -0.49 -5.76 14.79
C SER A 48 0.45 -5.39 15.95
N ALA A 49 1.72 -5.01 15.67
CA ALA A 49 2.71 -4.67 16.70
C ALA A 49 2.69 -3.19 17.11
N CYS A 50 2.39 -2.27 16.18
CA CYS A 50 2.45 -0.82 16.43
C CYS A 50 1.21 -0.03 16.00
N ALA A 51 0.19 -0.72 15.46
CA ALA A 51 -1.03 -0.17 14.89
C ALA A 51 -0.83 0.82 13.72
N ALA A 52 0.38 0.94 13.19
CA ALA A 52 0.63 1.80 12.04
C ALA A 52 0.09 1.16 10.75
N ASP A 53 -0.60 1.96 9.95
CA ASP A 53 -1.03 1.58 8.61
C ASP A 53 0.16 1.62 7.63
N THR A 54 0.28 0.59 6.80
CA THR A 54 1.32 0.49 5.77
C THR A 54 0.69 0.18 4.42
N PRO A 55 0.96 1.00 3.38
CA PRO A 55 0.53 0.70 2.03
C PRO A 55 1.49 -0.28 1.38
N ILE A 56 0.94 -1.38 0.88
CA ILE A 56 1.67 -2.43 0.16
C ILE A 56 1.28 -2.31 -1.31
N VAL A 57 2.27 -1.99 -2.14
CA VAL A 57 2.09 -1.73 -3.57
C VAL A 57 2.55 -2.92 -4.40
N GLN A 58 1.73 -3.37 -5.33
CA GLN A 58 2.02 -4.49 -6.22
C GLN A 58 1.87 -4.11 -7.68
N MET A 59 2.87 -4.48 -8.49
CA MET A 59 2.83 -4.26 -9.95
C MET A 59 1.75 -5.09 -10.65
N GLU A 60 1.41 -6.25 -10.10
CA GLU A 60 0.45 -7.19 -10.66
C GLU A 60 -0.87 -7.15 -9.91
N LEU A 61 -1.97 -7.32 -10.64
CA LEU A 61 -3.32 -7.40 -10.09
C LEU A 61 -3.52 -8.81 -9.51
N SER A 62 -3.09 -9.03 -8.27
CA SER A 62 -3.22 -10.32 -7.60
C SER A 62 -4.33 -10.28 -6.55
N PRO A 63 -5.32 -11.20 -6.59
CA PRO A 63 -6.36 -11.29 -5.56
C PRO A 63 -5.84 -11.85 -4.23
N ALA A 64 -4.67 -12.48 -4.24
CA ALA A 64 -3.96 -12.93 -3.05
C ALA A 64 -2.64 -12.18 -2.98
N VAL A 65 -2.52 -11.26 -2.02
CA VAL A 65 -1.27 -10.55 -1.77
C VAL A 65 -0.49 -11.36 -0.73
N PRO A 66 0.66 -11.95 -1.07
CA PRO A 66 1.52 -12.56 -0.07
C PRO A 66 2.18 -11.46 0.78
N PHE A 67 1.54 -11.13 1.91
CA PHE A 67 2.05 -10.17 2.89
C PHE A 67 3.31 -10.65 3.62
N ALA A 68 3.58 -11.96 3.58
CA ALA A 68 4.67 -12.63 4.28
C ALA A 68 6.10 -12.11 3.96
N GLN A 69 6.24 -11.29 2.92
CA GLN A 69 7.53 -10.67 2.54
C GLN A 69 7.54 -9.14 2.76
N SER A 70 6.46 -8.57 3.28
CA SER A 70 6.31 -7.12 3.52
C SER A 70 6.58 -6.79 5.00
N HIS A 71 7.10 -5.59 5.25
CA HIS A 71 7.41 -5.11 6.60
C HIS A 71 6.64 -3.82 6.88
N CYS A 72 6.28 -3.60 8.14
CA CYS A 72 5.63 -2.38 8.60
C CYS A 72 6.55 -1.17 8.42
N SER A 73 6.01 -0.08 7.86
CA SER A 73 6.77 1.16 7.68
C SER A 73 7.04 1.92 8.99
N GLY A 74 6.26 1.67 10.04
CA GLY A 74 6.41 2.29 11.35
C GLY A 74 7.43 1.60 12.25
N CYS A 75 7.31 0.28 12.44
CA CYS A 75 8.17 -0.48 13.37
C CYS A 75 9.13 -1.47 12.70
N GLY A 76 8.99 -1.76 11.41
CA GLY A 76 9.85 -2.69 10.68
C GLY A 76 9.52 -4.18 10.86
N GLU A 77 8.53 -4.53 11.69
CA GLU A 77 8.09 -5.92 11.86
C GLU A 77 7.51 -6.49 10.56
N ALA A 78 7.78 -7.77 10.28
CA ALA A 78 7.21 -8.46 9.13
C ALA A 78 5.70 -8.69 9.33
N PHE A 79 4.92 -8.56 8.26
CA PHE A 79 3.51 -8.94 8.28
C PHE A 79 3.39 -10.47 8.21
N SER A 80 2.77 -11.09 9.22
CA SER A 80 2.55 -12.54 9.33
C SER A 80 1.21 -12.98 8.80
#